data_AF-A0A847BPK3-F1
#
_entry.id   AF-A0A847BPK3-F1
#
_cell.length_a   1.000
_cell.length_b   1.000
_cell.length_c   1.000
_cell.angle_alpha   90.00
_cell.angle_beta   90.00
_cell.angle_gamma   90.00
#
_symmetry.space_group_name_H-M   'P 1'
#
loop_
_entity.id
_entity.type
_entity.pdbx_description
1 polymer ?
#
loop_
_entity_poly.entity_id
_entity_poly.type
_entity_poly.pdbx_seq_one_letter_code
_entity_poly.pdbx_strand_id
1 'polypeptide(L)'
;MRRLQSARIVLVFSLISVILLILSFAGVLNPPIAGADRFAEQRDAAHSLGIPDRTGPSEKTSGNEVTVNPETQPGETTVEEAKTEPLDPDISETVAVAALPVSGNDPSLLSPREDGLLRIWPGESSVPLLHKVDFAYYASLGEETKPLNGITVILDPSFGGSSTGATVVTDSGVLAEKNIVLVIAQIAERYLTEMGADVILTRSSDIGNSFFYVAALTADTVLERYSKEAEAANYETQLIEDLRLQMSDVMRINQNSADSGGRGLFGGIGTPARLRLIYDIQDQYKDVLFINISLNHDNDTELSGAEIRLMDQDFVAAVNNSYVEDQDPNTLAPNYNMIDSQSREELAWLLYGHLQHQSPSLATEAEPQIAEKDMAVLRLNNLTSVSVVPGYLSNAGDRAELSSAEGQQKIGSAIAYAVRQYYVGP
;
A
#
# COMPACT_ATOMS: atom_id res chain seq x y z
N MET A 1 42.30 14.09 -10.19
CA MET A 1 42.12 12.75 -9.55
C MET A 1 40.65 12.39 -9.28
N ARG A 2 39.75 13.34 -8.95
CA ARG A 2 38.31 13.06 -8.70
C ARG A 2 37.52 12.46 -9.88
N ARG A 3 37.76 12.88 -11.14
CA ARG A 3 37.06 12.30 -12.31
C ARG A 3 37.31 10.79 -12.54
N LEU A 4 38.48 10.27 -12.13
CA LEU A 4 38.81 8.84 -12.22
C LEU A 4 38.16 8.03 -11.10
N GLN A 5 37.85 8.65 -9.95
CA GLN A 5 37.09 8.01 -8.87
C GLN A 5 35.59 7.94 -9.21
N SER A 6 35.02 8.99 -9.78
CA SER A 6 33.61 9.00 -10.23
C SER A 6 33.36 7.94 -11.31
N ALA A 7 34.27 7.79 -12.28
CA ALA A 7 34.17 6.74 -13.31
C ALA A 7 34.26 5.32 -12.72
N ARG A 8 35.10 5.11 -11.68
CA ARG A 8 35.20 3.83 -10.98
C ARG A 8 33.93 3.50 -10.18
N ILE A 9 33.31 4.50 -9.55
CA ILE A 9 32.07 4.32 -8.78
C ILE A 9 30.91 3.94 -9.71
N VAL A 10 30.73 4.65 -10.83
CA VAL A 10 29.70 4.32 -11.83
C VAL A 10 29.90 2.92 -12.41
N LEU A 11 31.15 2.51 -12.64
CA LEU A 11 31.47 1.18 -13.15
C LEU A 11 31.18 0.08 -12.12
N VAL A 12 31.41 0.33 -10.84
CA VAL A 12 31.07 -0.60 -9.74
C VAL A 12 29.55 -0.77 -9.62
N PHE A 13 28.76 0.32 -9.66
CA PHE A 13 27.30 0.23 -9.61
C PHE A 13 26.71 -0.47 -10.84
N SER A 14 27.27 -0.25 -12.02
CA SER A 14 26.88 -0.96 -13.23
C SER A 14 27.19 -2.46 -13.13
N LEU A 15 28.36 -2.82 -12.59
CA LEU A 15 28.72 -4.23 -12.38
C LEU A 15 27.80 -4.91 -11.36
N ILE A 16 27.47 -4.23 -10.25
CA ILE A 16 26.52 -4.72 -9.24
C ILE A 16 25.14 -4.92 -9.87
N SER A 17 24.66 -3.97 -10.68
CA SER A 17 23.37 -4.09 -11.37
C SER A 17 23.32 -5.30 -12.32
N VAL A 18 24.40 -5.53 -13.07
CA VAL A 18 24.51 -6.71 -13.95
C VAL A 18 24.54 -8.01 -13.14
N ILE A 19 25.24 -8.04 -12.00
CA ILE A 19 25.26 -9.21 -11.11
C ILE A 19 23.87 -9.47 -10.52
N LEU A 20 23.16 -8.43 -10.06
CA LEU A 20 21.79 -8.55 -9.56
C LEU A 20 20.83 -9.07 -10.65
N LEU A 21 21.00 -8.63 -11.89
CA LEU A 21 20.19 -9.08 -13.03
C LEU A 21 20.47 -10.54 -13.42
N ILE A 22 21.74 -10.97 -13.35
CA ILE A 22 22.13 -12.38 -13.55
C ILE A 22 21.59 -13.27 -12.42
N LEU A 23 21.68 -12.81 -11.17
CA LEU A 23 21.15 -13.52 -10.01
C LEU A 23 19.62 -13.62 -10.05
N SER A 24 18.95 -12.59 -10.56
CA SER A 24 17.51 -12.63 -10.87
C SER A 24 17.20 -13.67 -11.95
N PHE A 25 17.95 -13.67 -13.07
CA PHE A 25 17.72 -14.62 -14.16
C PHE A 25 17.99 -16.08 -13.74
N ALA A 26 18.89 -16.28 -12.78
CA ALA A 26 19.20 -17.58 -12.19
C ALA A 26 18.23 -18.00 -11.06
N GLY A 27 17.20 -17.20 -10.76
CA GLY A 27 16.21 -17.49 -9.72
C GLY A 27 16.73 -17.36 -8.28
N VAL A 28 17.87 -16.69 -8.08
CA VAL A 28 18.49 -16.45 -6.77
C VAL A 28 17.97 -15.18 -6.11
N LEU A 29 17.50 -14.20 -6.90
CA LEU A 29 16.82 -12.99 -6.46
C LEU A 29 15.46 -12.87 -7.13
N ASN A 30 14.48 -12.24 -6.46
CA ASN A 30 13.25 -11.82 -7.14
C ASN A 30 13.61 -10.91 -8.32
N PRO A 31 12.97 -11.06 -9.48
CA PRO A 31 13.24 -10.19 -10.61
C PRO A 31 12.97 -8.73 -10.23
N PRO A 32 13.78 -7.78 -10.75
CA PRO A 32 13.42 -6.37 -10.67
C PRO A 32 12.01 -6.23 -11.23
N ILE A 33 11.18 -5.41 -10.58
CA ILE A 33 9.75 -5.20 -10.87
C ILE A 33 9.57 -5.16 -12.39
N ALA A 34 9.16 -6.28 -12.97
CA ALA A 34 8.76 -6.31 -14.36
C ALA A 34 7.41 -5.58 -14.36
N GLY A 35 7.33 -4.49 -15.12
CA GLY A 35 6.09 -3.73 -15.28
C GLY A 35 4.98 -4.60 -15.89
N ALA A 36 3.93 -3.97 -16.41
CA ALA A 36 2.74 -4.64 -16.94
C ALA A 36 3.03 -5.81 -17.92
N ASP A 37 4.19 -5.80 -18.60
CA ASP A 37 4.64 -6.84 -19.52
C ASP A 37 4.73 -8.25 -18.92
N ARG A 38 4.92 -8.40 -17.59
CA ARG A 38 4.91 -9.73 -16.94
C ARG A 38 3.56 -10.43 -16.97
N PHE A 39 2.51 -9.72 -17.39
CA PHE A 39 1.13 -10.19 -17.41
C PHE A 39 0.52 -10.37 -18.81
N ALA A 40 1.35 -10.38 -19.86
CA ALA A 40 0.87 -10.42 -21.25
C ALA A 40 -0.05 -11.63 -21.54
N GLU A 41 0.30 -12.83 -21.07
CA GLU A 41 -0.52 -14.04 -21.27
C GLU A 41 -1.86 -13.97 -20.53
N GLN A 42 -1.87 -13.44 -19.31
CA GLN A 42 -3.07 -13.27 -18.50
C GLN A 42 -4.01 -12.23 -19.10
N ARG A 43 -3.46 -11.20 -19.76
CA ARG A 43 -4.23 -10.17 -20.46
C ARG A 43 -4.96 -10.74 -21.67
N ASP A 44 -4.29 -11.54 -22.50
CA ASP A 44 -4.91 -12.19 -23.66
C ASP A 44 -6.03 -13.15 -23.23
N ALA A 45 -5.83 -13.86 -22.12
CA ALA A 45 -6.87 -14.70 -21.52
C ALA A 45 -8.09 -13.88 -21.05
N ALA A 46 -7.89 -12.73 -20.40
CA ALA A 46 -8.98 -11.85 -19.95
C ALA A 46 -9.80 -11.26 -21.12
N HIS A 47 -9.13 -10.86 -22.21
CA HIS A 47 -9.79 -10.42 -23.45
C HIS A 47 -10.74 -11.48 -24.02
N SER A 48 -10.33 -12.75 -23.98
CA SER A 48 -11.16 -13.87 -24.46
C SER A 48 -12.46 -14.07 -23.67
N LEU A 49 -12.53 -13.51 -22.45
CA LEU A 49 -13.70 -13.55 -21.57
C LEU A 49 -14.64 -12.34 -21.75
N GLY A 50 -14.38 -11.46 -22.73
CA GLY A 50 -15.26 -10.32 -23.05
C GLY A 50 -15.19 -9.16 -22.06
N ILE A 51 -14.15 -9.10 -21.22
CA ILE A 51 -13.94 -7.98 -20.29
C ILE A 51 -13.32 -6.80 -21.05
N PRO A 52 -13.86 -5.56 -20.94
CA PRO A 52 -13.33 -4.41 -21.66
C PRO A 52 -11.89 -4.09 -21.26
N ASP A 53 -10.98 -4.10 -22.23
CA ASP A 53 -9.65 -3.49 -22.07
C ASP A 53 -9.76 -1.98 -22.32
N ARG A 54 -9.75 -1.23 -21.22
CA ARG A 54 -9.74 0.24 -21.24
C ARG A 54 -8.32 0.82 -21.10
N THR A 55 -7.29 -0.02 -21.19
CA THR A 55 -5.87 0.37 -21.03
C THR A 55 -5.19 0.69 -22.37
N GLY A 56 -5.85 0.38 -23.48
CA GLY A 56 -5.43 0.81 -24.81
C GLY A 56 -5.78 2.29 -25.07
N PRO A 57 -4.93 3.06 -25.78
CA PRO A 57 -5.31 4.39 -26.23
C PRO A 57 -6.58 4.28 -27.08
N SER A 58 -7.59 5.09 -26.75
CA SER A 58 -8.82 5.24 -27.54
C SER A 58 -8.46 5.35 -29.03
N GLU A 59 -9.02 4.50 -29.88
CA GLU A 59 -8.94 4.62 -31.35
C GLU A 59 -9.58 5.94 -31.77
N LYS A 60 -8.79 7.02 -31.72
CA LYS A 60 -9.09 8.25 -32.47
C LYS A 60 -8.80 7.97 -33.93
N THR A 61 -9.89 7.67 -34.62
CA THR A 61 -10.18 7.97 -36.03
C THR A 61 -9.08 8.75 -36.76
N SER A 62 -8.52 8.07 -37.77
CA SER A 62 -7.64 8.60 -38.81
C SER A 62 -8.07 9.98 -39.32
N GLY A 63 -7.15 10.95 -39.30
CA GLY A 63 -7.41 12.31 -39.74
C GLY A 63 -6.17 13.20 -39.82
N ASN A 64 -5.42 13.03 -40.92
CA ASN A 64 -4.48 13.96 -41.56
C ASN A 64 -3.20 14.41 -40.84
N GLU A 65 -2.09 13.87 -41.37
CA GLU A 65 -0.76 14.46 -41.39
C GLU A 65 -0.78 15.94 -41.80
N VAL A 66 -0.10 16.79 -41.01
CA VAL A 66 0.47 18.04 -41.51
C VAL A 66 1.96 18.02 -41.22
N THR A 67 2.70 18.06 -42.30
CA THR A 67 4.14 18.05 -42.48
C THR A 67 4.81 19.27 -41.84
N VAL A 68 5.87 19.01 -41.09
CA VAL A 68 6.87 20.00 -40.66
C VAL A 68 7.79 20.32 -41.84
N ASN A 69 8.17 21.59 -42.01
CA ASN A 69 9.44 21.91 -42.64
C ASN A 69 10.14 23.08 -41.91
N PRO A 70 11.49 23.06 -41.83
CA PRO A 70 12.30 23.91 -40.97
C PRO A 70 12.79 25.16 -41.72
N GLU A 71 13.16 26.21 -40.98
CA GLU A 71 14.28 27.13 -41.26
C GLU A 71 14.10 28.44 -40.48
N THR A 72 15.00 28.75 -39.53
CA THR A 72 15.87 29.94 -39.56
C THR A 72 16.80 29.99 -38.32
N GLN A 73 18.11 30.06 -38.58
CA GLN A 73 19.18 30.52 -37.68
C GLN A 73 19.64 31.93 -38.13
N PRO A 74 20.60 32.61 -37.49
CA PRO A 74 20.58 33.15 -36.12
C PRO A 74 20.94 34.66 -36.13
N GLY A 75 20.42 35.44 -35.16
CA GLY A 75 20.76 36.85 -35.00
C GLY A 75 21.81 37.07 -33.91
N GLU A 76 22.95 37.64 -34.30
CA GLU A 76 24.09 38.04 -33.48
C GLU A 76 23.70 38.85 -32.23
N THR A 77 24.36 38.58 -31.11
CA THR A 77 24.54 39.59 -30.05
C THR A 77 25.92 39.46 -29.43
N THR A 78 26.54 40.64 -29.32
CA THR A 78 27.89 41.00 -28.91
C THR A 78 28.40 40.36 -27.63
N VAL A 79 29.64 39.88 -27.69
CA VAL A 79 30.46 39.44 -26.55
C VAL A 79 31.04 40.68 -25.86
N GLU A 80 30.69 40.88 -24.58
CA GLU A 80 31.35 41.84 -23.70
C GLU A 80 32.23 41.04 -22.71
N GLU A 81 33.53 41.32 -22.71
CA GLU A 81 34.54 40.71 -21.83
C GLU A 81 34.31 41.10 -20.37
N ALA A 82 33.85 40.16 -19.54
CA ALA A 82 33.91 40.27 -18.09
C ALA A 82 35.21 39.64 -17.56
N LYS A 83 36.03 40.47 -16.92
CA LYS A 83 37.28 40.11 -16.23
C LYS A 83 37.05 38.99 -15.21
N THR A 84 37.90 37.98 -15.27
CA THR A 84 38.06 36.93 -14.27
C THR A 84 38.74 37.46 -13.01
N GLU A 85 37.99 37.56 -11.91
CA GLU A 85 38.57 37.58 -10.56
C GLU A 85 38.86 36.13 -10.10
N PRO A 86 39.91 35.88 -9.29
CA PRO A 86 40.29 34.53 -8.90
C PRO A 86 39.29 33.98 -7.87
N LEU A 87 38.73 32.81 -8.16
CA LEU A 87 37.97 32.00 -7.21
C LEU A 87 38.87 31.57 -6.05
N ASP A 88 38.52 32.03 -4.85
CA ASP A 88 39.10 31.58 -3.58
C ASP A 88 38.84 30.07 -3.40
N PRO A 89 39.86 29.23 -3.19
CA PRO A 89 39.70 27.79 -3.23
C PRO A 89 39.53 27.19 -1.84
N ASP A 90 38.67 27.72 -0.96
CA ASP A 90 38.33 27.00 0.28
C ASP A 90 37.09 27.55 0.99
N ILE A 91 35.89 27.18 0.54
CA ILE A 91 34.75 27.02 1.46
C ILE A 91 33.93 25.81 1.02
N SER A 92 34.37 24.62 1.43
CA SER A 92 33.45 23.49 1.56
C SER A 92 32.60 23.76 2.81
N GLU A 93 31.54 24.56 2.70
CA GLU A 93 30.52 24.63 3.74
C GLU A 93 29.89 23.24 3.84
N THR A 94 30.35 22.45 4.79
CA THR A 94 29.63 21.27 5.23
C THR A 94 28.33 21.77 5.85
N VAL A 95 27.24 21.78 5.08
CA VAL A 95 25.91 22.02 5.63
C VAL A 95 25.68 20.94 6.68
N ALA A 96 25.60 21.34 7.96
CA ALA A 96 25.38 20.41 9.04
C ALA A 96 23.99 19.76 8.84
N VAL A 97 23.95 18.43 8.87
CA VAL A 97 22.69 17.67 8.84
C VAL A 97 21.97 17.90 10.17
N ALA A 98 20.69 18.24 10.14
CA ALA A 98 19.91 18.51 11.34
C ALA A 98 19.26 17.24 11.88
N ALA A 99 19.17 17.06 13.20
CA ALA A 99 18.39 15.96 13.76
C ALA A 99 16.91 16.07 13.35
N LEU A 100 16.24 14.95 13.03
CA LEU A 100 14.81 14.93 12.73
C LEU A 100 14.01 15.42 13.96
N PRO A 101 13.28 16.53 13.87
CA PRO A 101 12.50 17.03 15.00
C PRO A 101 11.42 16.04 15.42
N VAL A 102 11.37 15.69 16.70
CA VAL A 102 10.26 14.93 17.28
C VAL A 102 9.62 15.74 18.40
N SER A 103 8.30 15.93 18.33
CA SER A 103 7.57 16.74 19.31
C SER A 103 6.29 16.04 19.79
N GLY A 104 5.83 16.38 21.00
CA GLY A 104 4.58 15.85 21.54
C GLY A 104 4.53 14.33 21.77
N ASN A 105 5.63 13.58 21.61
CA ASN A 105 5.67 12.11 21.59
C ASN A 105 6.04 11.45 22.93
N ASP A 106 5.92 12.17 24.04
CA ASP A 106 6.15 11.61 25.38
C ASP A 106 4.80 11.28 26.03
N PRO A 107 4.45 9.99 26.21
CA PRO A 107 3.17 9.61 26.78
C PRO A 107 3.08 10.01 28.25
N SER A 108 4.19 10.17 28.98
CA SER A 108 4.18 10.53 30.41
C SER A 108 3.67 11.95 30.67
N LEU A 109 3.68 12.81 29.64
CA LEU A 109 3.19 14.18 29.71
C LEU A 109 1.67 14.29 29.51
N LEU A 110 1.00 13.21 29.10
CA LEU A 110 -0.45 13.19 28.94
C LEU A 110 -1.15 13.06 30.28
N SER A 111 -2.14 13.92 30.53
CA SER A 111 -2.96 13.86 31.73
C SER A 111 -3.68 12.50 31.85
N PRO A 112 -3.73 11.91 33.05
CA PRO A 112 -4.54 10.73 33.29
C PRO A 112 -6.01 10.97 32.97
N ARG A 113 -6.71 9.93 32.52
CA ARG A 113 -8.16 9.93 32.36
C ARG A 113 -8.83 9.25 33.56
N GLU A 114 -9.90 9.87 34.05
CA GLU A 114 -10.70 9.36 35.16
C GLU A 114 -11.84 8.43 34.72
N ASP A 115 -12.12 8.35 33.42
CA ASP A 115 -13.22 7.57 32.85
C ASP A 115 -12.87 6.09 32.58
N GLY A 116 -11.67 5.64 32.98
CA GLY A 116 -11.23 4.27 32.81
C GLY A 116 -10.87 3.91 31.36
N LEU A 117 -10.72 4.89 30.47
CA LEU A 117 -10.28 4.68 29.09
C LEU A 117 -8.80 5.02 28.92
N LEU A 118 -8.18 4.49 27.87
CA LEU A 118 -6.84 4.85 27.44
C LEU A 118 -6.75 6.37 27.20
N ARG A 119 -5.61 6.94 27.59
CA ARG A 119 -5.22 8.30 27.19
C ARG A 119 -5.21 8.41 25.67
N ILE A 120 -5.24 9.63 25.13
CA ILE A 120 -5.26 9.86 23.68
C ILE A 120 -4.06 10.71 23.30
N TRP A 121 -3.37 10.36 22.22
CA TRP A 121 -2.32 11.20 21.65
C TRP A 121 -2.87 12.55 21.16
N PRO A 122 -2.06 13.62 21.12
CA PRO A 122 -2.45 14.87 20.47
C PRO A 122 -2.71 14.66 18.97
N GLY A 123 -3.70 15.37 18.41
CA GLY A 123 -3.99 15.37 16.97
C GLY A 123 -3.02 16.22 16.13
N GLU A 124 -1.79 16.41 16.64
CA GLU A 124 -0.69 17.06 15.92
C GLU A 124 0.37 15.99 15.65
N SER A 125 0.88 15.95 14.43
CA SER A 125 1.95 15.02 14.04
C SER A 125 3.20 15.25 14.88
N SER A 126 3.78 14.15 15.36
CA SER A 126 5.02 14.18 16.14
C SER A 126 6.27 14.31 15.28
N VAL A 127 6.15 14.22 13.96
CA VAL A 127 7.25 14.34 12.98
C VAL A 127 6.97 15.46 11.97
N PRO A 128 7.97 16.00 11.27
CA PRO A 128 7.75 17.01 10.23
C PRO A 128 6.88 16.49 9.09
N LEU A 129 6.12 17.39 8.47
CA LEU A 129 5.46 17.13 7.20
C LEU A 129 6.51 17.17 6.08
N LEU A 130 6.84 16.01 5.49
CA LEU A 130 7.79 15.89 4.39
C LEU A 130 7.14 15.45 3.08
N HIS A 131 6.00 14.76 3.18
CA HIS A 131 5.22 14.35 2.03
C HIS A 131 3.86 15.06 1.99
N LYS A 132 3.44 15.46 0.79
CA LYS A 132 2.11 16.02 0.57
C LYS A 132 1.57 15.56 -0.76
N VAL A 133 0.40 14.95 -0.72
CA VAL A 133 -0.29 14.46 -1.92
C VAL A 133 -1.02 15.61 -2.62
N ASP A 134 -0.85 15.70 -3.94
CA ASP A 134 -1.63 16.58 -4.81
C ASP A 134 -2.75 15.78 -5.50
N PHE A 135 -3.91 15.70 -4.84
CA PHE A 135 -5.09 15.02 -5.40
C PHE A 135 -5.62 15.69 -6.67
N ALA A 136 -5.40 17.01 -6.86
CA ALA A 136 -5.83 17.68 -8.07
C ALA A 136 -4.97 17.26 -9.28
N TYR A 137 -3.68 17.03 -9.05
CA TYR A 137 -2.81 16.40 -10.04
C TYR A 137 -3.31 15.00 -10.42
N TYR A 138 -3.60 14.12 -9.45
CA TYR A 138 -4.09 12.77 -9.77
C TYR A 138 -5.44 12.79 -10.49
N ALA A 139 -6.40 13.62 -10.08
CA ALA A 139 -7.67 13.80 -10.77
C ALA A 139 -7.50 14.26 -12.24
N SER A 140 -6.41 14.97 -12.55
CA SER A 140 -6.13 15.41 -13.93
C SER A 140 -5.66 14.27 -14.86
N LEU A 141 -5.25 13.12 -14.31
CA LEU A 141 -4.73 11.98 -15.07
C LEU A 141 -5.83 11.05 -15.63
N GLY A 142 -7.12 11.38 -15.49
CA GLY A 142 -8.23 10.47 -15.83
C GLY A 142 -8.28 9.95 -17.26
N GLU A 143 -7.79 10.75 -18.20
CA GLU A 143 -7.74 10.42 -19.63
C GLU A 143 -6.35 9.90 -20.07
N GLU A 144 -5.39 9.82 -19.14
CA GLU A 144 -4.05 9.32 -19.43
C GLU A 144 -4.03 7.80 -19.50
N THR A 145 -3.06 7.26 -20.24
CA THR A 145 -2.88 5.80 -20.39
C THR A 145 -2.42 5.11 -19.10
N LYS A 146 -1.79 5.87 -18.19
CA LYS A 146 -1.33 5.40 -16.87
C LYS A 146 -1.87 6.32 -15.77
N PRO A 147 -3.20 6.28 -15.53
CA PRO A 147 -3.87 7.24 -14.64
C PRO A 147 -3.44 7.09 -13.17
N LEU A 148 -2.88 5.94 -12.78
CA LEU A 148 -2.43 5.65 -11.42
C LEU A 148 -0.91 5.85 -11.21
N ASN A 149 -0.22 6.52 -12.13
CA ASN A 149 1.22 6.77 -11.97
C ASN A 149 1.50 7.60 -10.70
N GLY A 150 2.36 7.08 -9.83
CA GLY A 150 2.68 7.66 -8.51
C GLY A 150 1.82 7.13 -7.36
N ILE A 151 0.80 6.31 -7.64
CA ILE A 151 0.01 5.62 -6.63
C ILE A 151 0.66 4.29 -6.26
N THR A 152 0.76 4.01 -4.97
CA THR A 152 1.16 2.69 -4.46
C THR A 152 -0.05 1.96 -3.88
N VAL A 153 -0.22 0.67 -4.21
CA VAL A 153 -1.27 -0.18 -3.63
C VAL A 153 -0.64 -1.41 -3.01
N ILE A 154 -0.84 -1.58 -1.71
CA ILE A 154 -0.44 -2.78 -0.97
C ILE A 154 -1.64 -3.73 -0.95
N LEU A 155 -1.50 -4.87 -1.61
CA LEU A 155 -2.52 -5.92 -1.67
C LEU A 155 -2.14 -7.06 -0.72
N ASP A 156 -3.04 -7.36 0.21
CA ASP A 156 -2.86 -8.42 1.21
C ASP A 156 -3.86 -9.57 0.96
N PRO A 157 -3.53 -10.56 0.12
CA PRO A 157 -4.32 -11.77 0.02
C PRO A 157 -4.22 -12.55 1.33
N SER A 158 -5.31 -12.64 2.10
CA SER A 158 -5.32 -13.28 3.42
C SER A 158 -4.81 -14.73 3.38
N PHE A 159 -4.34 -15.20 4.54
CA PHE A 159 -3.89 -16.58 4.78
C PHE A 159 -2.66 -16.96 3.93
N GLY A 160 -2.37 -18.26 3.80
CA GLY A 160 -1.20 -18.78 3.07
C GLY A 160 -0.38 -19.79 3.88
N GLY A 161 0.39 -20.62 3.17
CA GLY A 161 1.16 -21.70 3.78
C GLY A 161 0.25 -22.70 4.49
N SER A 162 0.52 -22.97 5.77
CA SER A 162 -0.31 -23.86 6.59
C SER A 162 -1.67 -23.26 7.00
N SER A 163 -1.83 -21.94 6.90
CA SER A 163 -3.08 -21.27 7.21
C SER A 163 -3.94 -21.26 5.95
N THR A 164 -5.00 -22.07 5.90
CA THR A 164 -5.81 -22.27 4.68
C THR A 164 -6.92 -21.24 4.51
N GLY A 165 -7.30 -20.56 5.59
CA GLY A 165 -8.60 -19.87 5.68
C GLY A 165 -9.75 -20.87 5.62
N ALA A 166 -10.92 -20.42 5.19
CA ALA A 166 -12.08 -21.29 4.98
C ALA A 166 -11.78 -22.35 3.91
N THR A 167 -12.37 -23.55 4.05
CA THR A 167 -12.23 -24.64 3.08
C THR A 167 -13.55 -25.32 2.80
N VAL A 168 -13.73 -25.79 1.56
CA VAL A 168 -14.89 -26.58 1.13
C VAL A 168 -14.41 -27.76 0.31
N VAL A 169 -14.94 -28.95 0.60
CA VAL A 169 -14.71 -30.15 -0.21
C VAL A 169 -15.62 -30.11 -1.43
N THR A 170 -15.05 -30.27 -2.62
CA THR A 170 -15.73 -30.33 -3.92
C THR A 170 -15.42 -31.64 -4.61
N ASP A 171 -16.14 -31.96 -5.68
CA ASP A 171 -15.85 -33.14 -6.52
C ASP A 171 -14.43 -33.11 -7.12
N SER A 172 -13.87 -31.92 -7.31
CA SER A 172 -12.52 -31.67 -7.83
C SER A 172 -11.42 -31.61 -6.76
N GLY A 173 -11.76 -31.77 -5.48
CA GLY A 173 -10.82 -31.67 -4.36
C GLY A 173 -11.17 -30.58 -3.35
N VAL A 174 -10.18 -30.14 -2.56
CA VAL A 174 -10.38 -29.12 -1.52
C VAL A 174 -10.15 -27.73 -2.08
N LEU A 175 -11.18 -26.90 -2.04
CA LEU A 175 -11.09 -25.48 -2.31
C LEU A 175 -10.75 -24.74 -1.02
N ALA A 176 -9.72 -23.91 -1.04
CA ALA A 176 -9.27 -23.15 0.13
C ALA A 176 -9.23 -21.66 -0.18
N GLU A 177 -9.68 -20.84 0.78
CA GLU A 177 -9.70 -19.39 0.68
C GLU A 177 -8.36 -18.81 0.26
N LYS A 178 -7.25 -19.26 0.87
CA LYS A 178 -5.90 -18.78 0.56
C LYS A 178 -5.53 -18.83 -0.92
N ASN A 179 -6.09 -19.79 -1.68
CA ASN A 179 -5.81 -19.99 -3.09
C ASN A 179 -6.64 -19.00 -3.93
N ILE A 180 -7.92 -18.83 -3.59
CA ILE A 180 -8.83 -17.92 -4.28
C ILE A 180 -8.36 -16.47 -4.12
N VAL A 181 -8.10 -16.04 -2.88
CA VAL A 181 -7.71 -14.65 -2.62
C VAL A 181 -6.35 -14.30 -3.21
N LEU A 182 -5.43 -15.26 -3.31
CA LEU A 182 -4.15 -15.06 -4.01
C LEU A 182 -4.35 -14.78 -5.50
N VAL A 183 -5.22 -15.56 -6.16
CA VAL A 183 -5.49 -15.35 -7.59
C VAL A 183 -6.19 -14.02 -7.83
N ILE A 184 -7.19 -13.67 -7.00
CA ILE A 184 -7.86 -12.36 -7.07
C ILE A 184 -6.85 -11.22 -6.89
N ALA A 185 -5.95 -11.32 -5.91
CA ALA A 185 -4.92 -10.29 -5.67
C ALA A 185 -3.95 -10.14 -6.85
N GLN A 186 -3.53 -11.24 -7.48
CA GLN A 186 -2.67 -11.20 -8.67
C GLN A 186 -3.37 -10.59 -9.88
N ILE A 187 -4.69 -10.82 -10.03
CA ILE A 187 -5.49 -10.18 -11.06
C ILE A 187 -5.62 -8.67 -10.79
N ALA A 188 -5.91 -8.27 -9.55
CA ALA A 188 -5.96 -6.87 -9.17
C ALA A 188 -4.60 -6.18 -9.38
N GLU A 189 -3.50 -6.83 -9.01
CA GLU A 189 -2.13 -6.38 -9.25
C GLU A 189 -1.90 -6.09 -10.74
N ARG A 190 -2.29 -7.02 -11.62
CA ARG A 190 -2.17 -6.84 -13.07
C ARG A 190 -2.88 -5.57 -13.55
N TYR A 191 -4.17 -5.40 -13.27
CA TYR A 191 -4.93 -4.23 -13.73
C TYR A 191 -4.39 -2.91 -13.14
N LEU A 192 -4.01 -2.92 -11.86
CA LEU A 192 -3.41 -1.76 -11.21
C LEU A 192 -2.08 -1.35 -11.86
N THR A 193 -1.20 -2.32 -12.13
CA THR A 193 0.08 -2.10 -12.81
C THR A 193 -0.11 -1.65 -14.27
N GLU A 194 -1.09 -2.21 -14.99
CA GLU A 194 -1.46 -1.76 -16.34
C GLU A 194 -1.88 -0.29 -16.34
N MET A 195 -2.60 0.15 -15.30
CA MET A 195 -2.97 1.56 -15.09
C MET A 195 -1.83 2.42 -14.50
N GLY A 196 -0.65 1.85 -14.26
CA GLY A 196 0.55 2.58 -13.83
C GLY A 196 0.81 2.66 -12.33
N ALA A 197 0.02 1.98 -11.50
CA ALA A 197 0.28 1.92 -10.06
C ALA A 197 1.50 1.03 -9.74
N ASP A 198 2.22 1.38 -8.67
CA ASP A 198 3.17 0.49 -8.02
C ASP A 198 2.41 -0.45 -7.08
N VAL A 199 2.52 -1.76 -7.27
CA VAL A 199 1.77 -2.74 -6.48
C VAL A 199 2.71 -3.60 -5.65
N ILE A 200 2.39 -3.73 -4.36
CA ILE A 200 3.12 -4.56 -3.40
C ILE A 200 2.17 -5.65 -2.90
N LEU A 201 2.43 -6.90 -3.24
CA LEU A 201 1.74 -8.04 -2.64
C LEU A 201 2.42 -8.43 -1.33
N THR A 202 1.65 -8.59 -0.24
CA THR A 202 2.21 -9.13 1.02
C THR A 202 2.70 -10.56 0.84
N ARG A 203 2.10 -11.31 -0.10
CA ARG A 203 2.60 -12.57 -0.63
C ARG A 203 2.22 -12.74 -2.09
N SER A 204 3.17 -13.19 -2.90
CA SER A 204 2.96 -13.53 -4.33
C SER A 204 2.87 -15.04 -4.58
N SER A 205 2.98 -15.86 -3.53
CA SER A 205 2.89 -17.31 -3.57
C SER A 205 2.20 -17.86 -2.30
N ASP A 206 2.08 -19.19 -2.20
CA ASP A 206 1.47 -19.86 -1.05
C ASP A 206 2.41 -19.92 0.16
N ILE A 207 2.72 -18.74 0.71
CA ILE A 207 3.50 -18.56 1.94
C ILE A 207 2.63 -17.93 3.02
N GLY A 208 2.86 -18.33 4.27
CA GLY A 208 2.13 -17.78 5.41
C GLY A 208 2.83 -16.55 5.99
N ASN A 209 2.07 -15.48 6.18
CA ASN A 209 2.51 -14.28 6.88
C ASN A 209 1.67 -14.07 8.15
N SER A 210 2.33 -13.67 9.23
CA SER A 210 1.69 -13.24 10.46
C SER A 210 1.02 -11.87 10.25
N PHE A 211 0.03 -11.53 11.07
CA PHE A 211 -0.59 -10.20 11.00
C PHE A 211 0.44 -9.08 11.22
N PHE A 212 1.45 -9.38 12.04
CA PHE A 212 2.53 -8.45 12.36
C PHE A 212 3.55 -8.31 11.22
N TYR A 213 3.79 -9.37 10.44
CA TYR A 213 4.55 -9.27 9.19
C TYR A 213 3.89 -8.28 8.24
N VAL A 214 2.57 -8.40 8.05
CA VAL A 214 1.80 -7.52 7.15
C VAL A 214 1.86 -6.07 7.62
N ALA A 215 1.67 -5.83 8.92
CA ALA A 215 1.79 -4.49 9.50
C ALA A 215 3.21 -3.91 9.33
N ALA A 216 4.25 -4.73 9.54
CA ALA A 216 5.65 -4.31 9.40
C ALA A 216 6.06 -4.01 7.95
N LEU A 217 5.62 -4.82 6.99
CA LEU A 217 5.85 -4.57 5.56
C LEU A 217 5.20 -3.25 5.13
N THR A 218 3.98 -3.01 5.59
CA THR A 218 3.23 -1.79 5.31
C THR A 218 3.91 -0.55 5.91
N ALA A 219 4.39 -0.67 7.15
CA ALA A 219 5.18 0.38 7.79
C ALA A 219 6.50 0.65 7.05
N ASP A 220 7.28 -0.39 6.73
CA ASP A 220 8.59 -0.24 6.08
C ASP A 220 8.50 0.39 4.68
N THR A 221 7.45 0.06 3.92
CA THR A 221 7.17 0.67 2.61
C THR A 221 7.15 2.21 2.68
N VAL A 222 6.49 2.72 3.71
CA VAL A 222 6.34 4.16 3.93
C VAL A 222 7.59 4.77 4.58
N LEU A 223 8.18 4.07 5.56
CA LEU A 223 9.42 4.53 6.22
C LEU A 223 10.58 4.68 5.23
N GLU A 224 10.68 3.82 4.21
CA GLU A 224 11.70 3.97 3.17
C GLU A 224 11.53 5.27 2.39
N ARG A 225 10.29 5.63 2.00
CA ARG A 225 9.99 6.88 1.29
C ARG A 225 10.31 8.09 2.18
N TYR A 226 9.87 8.04 3.43
CA TYR A 226 10.09 9.11 4.38
C TYR A 226 11.57 9.32 4.72
N SER A 227 12.37 8.24 4.77
CA SER A 227 13.84 8.32 4.93
C SER A 227 14.49 9.12 3.80
N LYS A 228 14.09 8.86 2.54
CA LYS A 228 14.60 9.57 1.36
C LYS A 228 14.21 11.05 1.37
N GLU A 229 12.98 11.36 1.75
CA GLU A 229 12.49 12.74 1.84
C GLU A 229 13.15 13.50 3.01
N ALA A 230 13.38 12.83 4.14
CA ALA A 230 14.14 13.39 5.27
C ALA A 230 15.58 13.71 4.89
N GLU A 231 16.26 12.81 4.18
CA GLU A 231 17.61 13.07 3.64
C GLU A 231 17.61 14.27 2.68
N ALA A 232 16.63 14.34 1.76
CA ALA A 232 16.49 15.46 0.83
C ALA A 232 16.20 16.79 1.54
N ALA A 233 15.51 16.75 2.69
CA ALA A 233 15.25 17.88 3.56
C ALA A 233 16.43 18.19 4.53
N ASN A 234 17.57 17.54 4.36
CA ASN A 234 18.78 17.70 5.17
C ASN A 234 18.59 17.33 6.66
N TYR A 235 17.76 16.31 6.92
CA TYR A 235 17.60 15.70 8.24
C TYR A 235 18.41 14.40 8.39
N GLU A 236 18.82 14.09 9.61
CA GLU A 236 19.39 12.80 9.98
C GLU A 236 18.31 11.71 9.89
N THR A 237 18.65 10.58 9.26
CA THR A 237 17.71 9.47 9.03
C THR A 237 17.81 8.34 10.05
N GLN A 238 18.75 8.40 11.00
CA GLN A 238 19.03 7.30 11.93
C GLN A 238 17.79 6.81 12.70
N LEU A 239 16.93 7.74 13.15
CA LEU A 239 15.68 7.37 13.83
C LEU A 239 14.75 6.55 12.93
N ILE A 240 14.67 6.90 11.65
CA ILE A 240 13.83 6.22 10.66
C ILE A 240 14.44 4.86 10.34
N GLU A 241 15.75 4.77 10.13
CA GLU A 241 16.46 3.51 9.89
C GLU A 241 16.34 2.55 11.09
N ASP A 242 16.36 3.05 12.33
CA ASP A 242 16.11 2.23 13.51
C ASP A 242 14.67 1.66 13.54
N LEU A 243 13.67 2.42 13.09
CA LEU A 243 12.30 1.92 12.95
C LEU A 243 12.21 0.84 11.86
N ARG A 244 12.89 1.05 10.72
CA ARG A 244 12.96 0.06 9.62
C ARG A 244 13.65 -1.23 10.03
N LEU A 245 14.72 -1.14 10.82
CA LEU A 245 15.37 -2.32 11.42
C LEU A 245 14.40 -3.09 12.33
N GLN A 246 13.59 -2.40 13.13
CA GLN A 246 12.55 -3.04 13.94
C GLN A 246 11.47 -3.71 13.08
N MET A 247 11.07 -3.10 11.97
CA MET A 247 10.13 -3.73 11.02
C MET A 247 10.75 -4.97 10.37
N SER A 248 12.03 -4.88 10.00
CA SER A 248 12.80 -6.01 9.46
C SER A 248 12.87 -7.19 10.43
N ASP A 249 13.04 -6.93 11.72
CA ASP A 249 13.02 -7.99 12.74
C ASP A 249 11.64 -8.63 12.88
N VAL A 250 10.55 -7.84 12.88
CA VAL A 250 9.18 -8.36 12.89
C VAL A 250 8.92 -9.25 11.67
N MET A 251 9.29 -8.78 10.48
CA MET A 251 9.16 -9.53 9.24
C MET A 251 10.00 -10.81 9.23
N ARG A 252 11.23 -10.76 9.77
CA ARG A 252 12.11 -11.93 9.87
C ARG A 252 11.57 -12.99 10.83
N ILE A 253 10.98 -12.58 11.95
CA ILE A 253 10.43 -13.51 12.95
C ILE A 253 9.11 -14.11 12.44
N ASN A 254 8.22 -13.31 11.84
CA ASN A 254 6.98 -13.76 11.20
C ASN A 254 6.13 -14.70 12.08
N GLN A 255 5.77 -14.24 13.30
CA GLN A 255 4.98 -15.04 14.26
C GLN A 255 3.86 -14.23 14.90
N ASN A 256 2.72 -14.88 15.15
CA ASN A 256 1.55 -14.29 15.81
C ASN A 256 1.58 -14.43 17.34
N SER A 257 2.33 -15.38 17.90
CA SER A 257 2.34 -15.65 19.35
C SER A 257 3.05 -14.55 20.13
N ALA A 258 2.54 -14.25 21.33
CA ALA A 258 3.08 -13.18 22.18
C ALA A 258 4.56 -13.42 22.57
N ASP A 259 4.92 -14.66 22.88
CA ASP A 259 6.25 -15.02 23.37
C ASP A 259 7.32 -15.13 22.27
N SER A 260 6.94 -14.97 21.00
CA SER A 260 7.88 -15.11 19.87
C SER A 260 8.83 -13.93 19.69
N GLY A 261 8.50 -12.76 20.27
CA GLY A 261 9.10 -11.48 19.89
C GLY A 261 8.65 -10.95 18.52
N GLY A 262 7.92 -11.75 17.73
CA GLY A 262 7.47 -11.43 16.37
C GLY A 262 6.35 -10.40 16.29
N ARG A 263 5.81 -9.95 17.43
CA ARG A 263 4.86 -8.84 17.48
C ARG A 263 5.55 -7.47 17.45
N GLY A 264 6.83 -7.40 17.85
CA GLY A 264 7.59 -6.15 17.92
C GLY A 264 6.84 -5.00 18.61
N LEU A 265 6.83 -3.83 17.96
CA LEU A 265 6.16 -2.63 18.46
C LEU A 265 4.62 -2.73 18.49
N PHE A 266 4.04 -3.69 17.78
CA PHE A 266 2.60 -3.84 17.59
C PHE A 266 1.93 -4.72 18.66
N GLY A 267 2.72 -5.32 19.56
CA GLY A 267 2.23 -6.35 20.48
C GLY A 267 1.45 -5.84 21.70
N GLY A 268 1.52 -4.54 21.99
CA GLY A 268 0.88 -3.92 23.16
C GLY A 268 -0.53 -3.38 22.90
N ILE A 269 -1.18 -2.95 23.97
CA ILE A 269 -2.45 -2.22 23.93
C ILE A 269 -2.17 -0.74 23.70
N GLY A 270 -2.95 -0.10 22.82
CA GLY A 270 -2.74 1.28 22.40
C GLY A 270 -1.52 1.46 21.50
N THR A 271 -1.05 2.69 21.38
CA THR A 271 -0.01 3.08 20.43
C THR A 271 1.21 3.61 21.17
N PRO A 272 2.27 2.82 21.39
CA PRO A 272 3.47 3.32 22.07
C PRO A 272 4.17 4.40 21.25
N ALA A 273 5.00 5.22 21.90
CA ALA A 273 5.65 6.40 21.29
C ALA A 273 6.39 6.10 19.97
N ARG A 274 7.05 4.94 19.85
CA ARG A 274 7.72 4.54 18.59
C ARG A 274 6.73 4.13 17.49
N LEU A 275 5.61 3.49 17.85
CA LEU A 275 4.56 3.15 16.89
C LEU A 275 3.81 4.41 16.43
N ARG A 276 3.63 5.40 17.31
CA ARG A 276 3.07 6.70 16.92
C ARG A 276 3.87 7.37 15.81
N LEU A 277 5.21 7.34 15.88
CA LEU A 277 6.05 7.88 14.79
C LEU A 277 5.70 7.24 13.45
N ILE A 278 5.51 5.92 13.41
CA ILE A 278 5.14 5.21 12.18
C ILE A 278 3.76 5.65 11.69
N TYR A 279 2.77 5.77 12.58
CA TYR A 279 1.42 6.19 12.19
C TYR A 279 1.34 7.65 11.73
N ASP A 280 2.10 8.54 12.36
CA ASP A 280 2.23 9.95 11.99
C ASP A 280 2.94 10.12 10.64
N ILE A 281 3.87 9.22 10.31
CA ILE A 281 4.47 9.16 8.97
C ILE A 281 3.43 8.62 7.98
N GLN A 282 2.79 7.49 8.27
CA GLN A 282 1.76 6.89 7.39
C GLN A 282 0.61 7.84 7.06
N ASP A 283 0.22 8.70 8.00
CA ASP A 283 -0.80 9.73 7.75
C ASP A 283 -0.43 10.69 6.60
N GLN A 284 0.85 10.91 6.33
CA GLN A 284 1.29 11.77 5.23
C GLN A 284 1.16 11.10 3.85
N TYR A 285 1.16 9.77 3.78
CA TYR A 285 1.20 8.98 2.54
C TYR A 285 -0.17 8.56 2.05
N LYS A 286 -1.02 9.56 1.77
CA LYS A 286 -2.37 9.36 1.24
C LYS A 286 -2.41 8.84 -0.20
N ASP A 287 -1.26 8.69 -0.85
CA ASP A 287 -1.03 8.07 -2.16
C ASP A 287 -0.60 6.59 -2.04
N VAL A 288 -0.69 6.02 -0.83
CA VAL A 288 -0.47 4.60 -0.55
C VAL A 288 -1.73 4.00 0.07
N LEU A 289 -2.34 3.01 -0.59
CA LEU A 289 -3.49 2.27 -0.06
C LEU A 289 -3.07 0.89 0.47
N PHE A 290 -3.80 0.40 1.47
CA PHE A 290 -3.73 -1.00 1.89
C PHE A 290 -5.09 -1.67 1.68
N ILE A 291 -5.12 -2.75 0.89
CA ILE A 291 -6.34 -3.50 0.63
C ILE A 291 -6.09 -4.97 1.00
N ASN A 292 -6.75 -5.43 2.05
CA ASN A 292 -6.82 -6.85 2.38
C ASN A 292 -7.90 -7.53 1.54
N ILE A 293 -7.67 -8.77 1.12
CA ILE A 293 -8.63 -9.58 0.36
C ILE A 293 -8.87 -10.88 1.14
N SER A 294 -10.11 -11.08 1.59
CA SER A 294 -10.53 -12.26 2.34
C SER A 294 -11.88 -12.78 1.83
N LEU A 295 -12.32 -13.93 2.31
CA LEU A 295 -13.64 -14.49 2.05
C LEU A 295 -14.43 -14.64 3.34
N ASN A 296 -15.74 -14.72 3.20
CA ASN A 296 -16.62 -15.10 4.28
C ASN A 296 -16.82 -16.62 4.34
N HIS A 297 -17.23 -17.08 5.51
CA HIS A 297 -17.68 -18.44 5.74
C HIS A 297 -18.57 -18.46 6.97
N ASP A 298 -19.71 -19.14 6.87
CA ASP A 298 -20.63 -19.35 7.98
C ASP A 298 -21.13 -20.80 8.00
N ASN A 299 -21.62 -21.24 9.16
CA ASN A 299 -22.30 -22.53 9.30
C ASN A 299 -23.68 -22.50 8.60
N ASP A 300 -24.31 -21.33 8.50
CA ASP A 300 -25.46 -21.13 7.64
C ASP A 300 -25.01 -20.93 6.19
N THR A 301 -25.22 -21.96 5.36
CA THR A 301 -24.81 -21.95 3.95
C THR A 301 -25.70 -21.07 3.07
N GLU A 302 -26.82 -20.56 3.58
CA GLU A 302 -27.70 -19.64 2.85
C GLU A 302 -27.19 -18.20 2.88
N LEU A 303 -26.34 -17.85 3.87
CA LEU A 303 -25.69 -16.53 3.90
C LEU A 303 -24.79 -16.37 2.67
N SER A 304 -24.99 -15.28 1.93
CA SER A 304 -24.31 -14.95 0.70
C SER A 304 -24.07 -13.45 0.61
N GLY A 305 -23.21 -13.07 -0.32
CA GLY A 305 -23.00 -11.70 -0.71
C GLY A 305 -21.68 -11.11 -0.21
N ALA A 306 -21.32 -10.00 -0.84
CA ALA A 306 -20.11 -9.24 -0.57
C ALA A 306 -20.30 -8.31 0.62
N GLU A 307 -19.22 -8.06 1.36
CA GLU A 307 -19.11 -6.97 2.32
C GLU A 307 -17.73 -6.30 2.18
N ILE A 308 -17.64 -5.03 2.56
CA ILE A 308 -16.37 -4.35 2.78
C ILE A 308 -16.21 -4.12 4.27
N ARG A 309 -15.07 -4.52 4.83
CA ARG A 309 -14.76 -4.32 6.24
C ARG A 309 -13.79 -3.17 6.42
N LEU A 310 -14.03 -2.35 7.43
CA LEU A 310 -13.11 -1.28 7.84
C LEU A 310 -13.02 -1.20 9.36
N MET A 311 -12.14 -0.33 9.84
CA MET A 311 -12.12 0.10 11.24
C MET A 311 -11.93 1.61 11.23
N ASP A 312 -12.93 2.35 11.72
CA ASP A 312 -12.80 3.79 11.89
C ASP A 312 -12.00 4.14 13.16
N GLN A 313 -11.79 5.42 13.41
CA GLN A 313 -11.05 5.90 14.58
C GLN A 313 -11.71 5.51 15.91
N ASP A 314 -13.02 5.67 16.02
CA ASP A 314 -13.77 5.46 17.25
C ASP A 314 -13.85 3.97 17.56
N PHE A 315 -14.03 3.14 16.54
CA PHE A 315 -14.00 1.69 16.64
C PHE A 315 -12.61 1.16 17.01
N VAL A 316 -11.53 1.66 16.41
CA VAL A 316 -10.17 1.31 16.84
C VAL A 316 -9.95 1.69 18.30
N ALA A 317 -10.38 2.88 18.73
CA ALA A 317 -10.27 3.30 20.12
C ALA A 317 -11.09 2.40 21.05
N ALA A 318 -12.32 2.04 20.68
CA ALA A 318 -13.19 1.14 21.44
C ALA A 318 -12.57 -0.26 21.56
N VAL A 319 -12.05 -0.83 20.47
CA VAL A 319 -11.37 -2.12 20.46
C VAL A 319 -10.14 -2.09 21.37
N ASN A 320 -9.28 -1.07 21.26
CA ASN A 320 -8.11 -0.97 22.14
C ASN A 320 -8.50 -0.87 23.63
N ASN A 321 -9.54 -0.11 23.95
CA ASN A 321 -10.06 -0.01 25.31
C ASN A 321 -10.62 -1.36 25.82
N SER A 322 -11.22 -2.16 24.93
CA SER A 322 -11.75 -3.49 25.29
C SER A 322 -10.65 -4.48 25.72
N TYR A 323 -9.40 -4.25 25.32
CA TYR A 323 -8.28 -5.13 25.67
C TYR A 323 -7.60 -4.78 27.01
N VAL A 324 -7.95 -3.68 27.66
CA VAL A 324 -7.28 -3.19 28.88
C VAL A 324 -7.40 -4.14 30.07
N GLU A 325 -8.37 -5.07 30.04
CA GLU A 325 -8.75 -6.01 31.12
C GLU A 325 -7.69 -6.20 32.23
N ASP A 326 -8.10 -5.89 33.46
CA ASP A 326 -7.31 -6.01 34.70
C ASP A 326 -6.03 -5.14 34.81
N GLN A 327 -5.90 -4.08 33.99
CA GLN A 327 -4.79 -3.12 34.04
C GLN A 327 -5.28 -1.67 34.21
N ASP A 328 -4.42 -0.79 34.75
CA ASP A 328 -4.71 0.65 34.76
C ASP A 328 -4.46 1.25 33.37
N PRO A 329 -5.48 1.75 32.65
CA PRO A 329 -5.35 2.33 31.31
C PRO A 329 -4.37 3.51 31.25
N ASN A 330 -4.15 4.21 32.37
CA ASN A 330 -3.20 5.32 32.42
C ASN A 330 -1.73 4.87 32.43
N THR A 331 -1.48 3.59 32.72
CA THR A 331 -0.14 2.96 32.63
C THR A 331 0.15 2.40 31.24
N LEU A 332 -0.88 2.24 30.40
CA LEU A 332 -0.78 1.72 29.04
C LEU A 332 -0.48 2.84 28.03
N ALA A 333 -0.17 2.42 26.80
CA ALA A 333 0.06 3.36 25.72
C ALA A 333 -1.25 4.05 25.30
N PRO A 334 -1.20 5.34 24.91
CA PRO A 334 -2.40 6.07 24.49
C PRO A 334 -3.00 5.53 23.20
N ASN A 335 -4.31 5.72 23.00
CA ASN A 335 -4.95 5.58 21.70
C ASN A 335 -4.43 6.63 20.71
N TYR A 336 -4.25 6.19 19.47
CA TYR A 336 -4.02 7.06 18.33
C TYR A 336 -5.33 7.71 17.86
N ASN A 337 -5.27 8.95 17.37
CA ASN A 337 -6.46 9.75 17.00
C ASN A 337 -6.31 10.55 15.70
N MET A 338 -5.48 10.08 14.78
CA MET A 338 -5.37 10.62 13.42
C MET A 338 -5.61 9.52 12.38
N ILE A 339 -6.62 8.67 12.62
CA ILE A 339 -7.09 7.68 11.63
C ILE A 339 -8.06 8.38 10.68
N ASP A 340 -7.73 8.34 9.39
CA ASP A 340 -8.54 8.93 8.33
C ASP A 340 -9.78 8.08 8.01
N SER A 341 -10.79 8.22 8.86
CA SER A 341 -12.01 7.41 8.79
C SER A 341 -12.82 7.71 7.52
N GLN A 342 -12.87 8.98 7.12
CA GLN A 342 -13.57 9.41 5.91
C GLN A 342 -13.00 8.74 4.65
N SER A 343 -11.67 8.74 4.50
CA SER A 343 -11.03 8.11 3.34
C SER A 343 -11.25 6.59 3.31
N ARG A 344 -11.29 5.92 4.48
CA ARG A 344 -11.59 4.48 4.58
C ARG A 344 -13.03 4.18 4.14
N GLU A 345 -13.98 5.00 4.55
CA GLU A 345 -15.39 4.89 4.15
C GLU A 345 -15.58 5.14 2.65
N GLU A 346 -14.94 6.19 2.09
CA GLU A 346 -15.02 6.50 0.65
C GLU A 346 -14.46 5.35 -0.20
N LEU A 347 -13.29 4.82 0.16
CA LEU A 347 -12.71 3.67 -0.51
C LEU A 347 -13.62 2.43 -0.41
N ALA A 348 -14.22 2.19 0.76
CA ALA A 348 -15.14 1.07 0.95
C ALA A 348 -16.39 1.19 0.08
N TRP A 349 -16.97 2.38 -0.02
CA TRP A 349 -18.11 2.66 -0.92
C TRP A 349 -17.77 2.37 -2.38
N LEU A 350 -16.62 2.84 -2.85
CA LEU A 350 -16.18 2.61 -4.22
C LEU A 350 -15.94 1.13 -4.50
N LEU A 351 -15.29 0.41 -3.59
CA LEU A 351 -15.03 -1.03 -3.73
C LEU A 351 -16.33 -1.83 -3.83
N TYR A 352 -17.31 -1.55 -2.97
CA TYR A 352 -18.61 -2.21 -3.05
C TYR A 352 -19.32 -1.90 -4.37
N GLY A 353 -19.36 -0.63 -4.78
CA GLY A 353 -20.02 -0.21 -6.02
C GLY A 353 -19.41 -0.87 -7.27
N HIS A 354 -18.08 -1.01 -7.32
CA HIS A 354 -17.41 -1.72 -8.42
C HIS A 354 -17.67 -3.22 -8.39
N LEU A 355 -17.72 -3.85 -7.20
CA LEU A 355 -18.12 -5.25 -7.07
C LEU A 355 -19.56 -5.47 -7.54
N GLN A 356 -20.48 -4.59 -7.15
CA GLN A 356 -21.88 -4.63 -7.60
C GLN A 356 -22.01 -4.49 -9.11
N HIS A 357 -21.24 -3.58 -9.71
CA HIS A 357 -21.27 -3.40 -11.16
C HIS A 357 -20.72 -4.61 -11.93
N GLN A 358 -19.61 -5.18 -11.48
CA GLN A 358 -18.91 -6.23 -12.22
C GLN A 358 -19.38 -7.64 -11.89
N SER A 359 -19.89 -7.85 -10.67
CA SER A 359 -20.35 -9.13 -10.15
C SER A 359 -21.65 -8.97 -9.34
N PRO A 360 -22.77 -8.59 -9.99
CA PRO A 360 -24.04 -8.30 -9.30
C PRO A 360 -24.62 -9.49 -8.53
N SER A 361 -24.24 -10.72 -8.87
CA SER A 361 -24.60 -11.93 -8.11
C SER A 361 -23.98 -11.97 -6.71
N LEU A 362 -22.81 -11.35 -6.53
CA LEU A 362 -22.11 -11.28 -5.26
C LEU A 362 -22.50 -10.03 -4.47
N ALA A 363 -22.85 -8.91 -5.12
CA ALA A 363 -23.23 -7.67 -4.43
C ALA A 363 -24.65 -7.26 -4.82
N THR A 364 -25.62 -7.98 -4.28
CA THR A 364 -27.05 -7.85 -4.62
C THR A 364 -27.75 -6.70 -3.91
N GLU A 365 -27.22 -6.24 -2.78
CA GLU A 365 -27.87 -5.22 -1.96
C GLU A 365 -27.85 -3.85 -2.64
N ALA A 366 -28.95 -3.12 -2.53
CA ALA A 366 -29.05 -1.77 -3.07
C ALA A 366 -28.13 -0.78 -2.34
N GLU A 367 -27.92 -1.00 -1.04
CA GLU A 367 -27.00 -0.24 -0.21
C GLU A 367 -25.73 -1.07 0.06
N PRO A 368 -24.53 -0.47 0.03
CA PRO A 368 -23.30 -1.17 0.36
C PRO A 368 -23.31 -1.82 1.73
N GLN A 369 -22.93 -3.10 1.78
CA GLN A 369 -22.62 -3.76 3.04
C GLN A 369 -21.22 -3.34 3.49
N ILE A 370 -21.16 -2.33 4.35
CA ILE A 370 -19.93 -1.87 5.00
C ILE A 370 -20.02 -2.22 6.49
N ALA A 371 -19.01 -2.95 6.99
CA ALA A 371 -19.01 -3.46 8.36
C ALA A 371 -17.73 -3.09 9.12
N GLU A 372 -17.87 -2.73 10.39
CA GLU A 372 -16.72 -2.61 11.27
C GLU A 372 -16.34 -3.96 11.87
N LYS A 373 -15.07 -4.36 11.69
CA LYS A 373 -14.56 -5.65 12.18
C LYS A 373 -13.17 -5.48 12.77
N ASP A 374 -12.96 -6.02 13.98
CA ASP A 374 -11.63 -6.06 14.59
C ASP A 374 -10.70 -6.99 13.80
N MET A 375 -9.90 -6.37 12.95
CA MET A 375 -8.93 -7.04 12.09
C MET A 375 -7.55 -6.47 12.40
N ALA A 376 -6.64 -7.31 12.90
CA ALA A 376 -5.30 -6.88 13.28
C ALA A 376 -4.55 -6.16 12.14
N VAL A 377 -4.73 -6.60 10.88
CA VAL A 377 -4.10 -5.97 9.70
C VAL A 377 -4.65 -4.57 9.39
N LEU A 378 -5.89 -4.26 9.79
CA LEU A 378 -6.48 -2.91 9.66
C LEU A 378 -6.20 -2.05 10.89
N ARG A 379 -6.24 -2.64 12.09
CA ARG A 379 -5.98 -1.95 13.36
C ARG A 379 -4.53 -1.52 13.52
N LEU A 380 -3.58 -2.32 13.01
CA LEU A 380 -2.14 -2.11 13.21
C LEU A 380 -1.47 -1.27 12.12
N ASN A 381 -2.27 -0.54 11.33
CA ASN A 381 -1.82 0.30 10.21
C ASN A 381 -2.65 1.59 10.14
N ASN A 382 -2.02 2.72 9.86
CA ASN A 382 -2.68 4.03 9.75
C ASN A 382 -2.90 4.51 8.31
N LEU A 383 -2.51 3.75 7.29
CA LEU A 383 -2.92 4.07 5.91
C LEU A 383 -4.44 4.00 5.73
N THR A 384 -4.94 4.61 4.66
CA THR A 384 -6.28 4.34 4.15
C THR A 384 -6.37 2.86 3.81
N SER A 385 -7.19 2.13 4.59
CA SER A 385 -7.18 0.68 4.60
C SER A 385 -8.56 0.07 4.78
N VAL A 386 -8.80 -1.02 4.06
CA VAL A 386 -10.06 -1.77 4.03
C VAL A 386 -9.79 -3.26 3.75
N SER A 387 -10.76 -4.13 4.07
CA SER A 387 -10.77 -5.51 3.63
C SER A 387 -11.95 -5.76 2.69
N VAL A 388 -11.66 -6.25 1.49
CA VAL A 388 -12.65 -6.66 0.49
C VAL A 388 -13.02 -8.11 0.75
N VAL A 389 -14.32 -8.36 0.95
CA VAL A 389 -14.86 -9.70 1.17
C VAL A 389 -15.91 -9.99 0.09
N PRO A 390 -15.51 -10.54 -1.07
CA PRO A 390 -16.40 -10.63 -2.22
C PRO A 390 -17.57 -11.62 -2.07
N GLY A 391 -17.55 -12.53 -1.10
CA GLY A 391 -18.62 -13.51 -0.91
C GLY A 391 -18.32 -14.58 0.14
N TYR A 392 -19.29 -15.45 0.35
CA TYR A 392 -19.24 -16.58 1.28
C TYR A 392 -18.77 -17.86 0.59
N LEU A 393 -17.63 -18.40 0.99
CA LEU A 393 -17.14 -19.69 0.47
C LEU A 393 -18.10 -20.85 0.81
N SER A 394 -18.84 -20.74 1.93
CA SER A 394 -19.86 -21.71 2.35
C SER A 394 -21.07 -21.74 1.41
N ASN A 395 -21.43 -20.61 0.79
CA ASN A 395 -22.58 -20.51 -0.11
C ASN A 395 -22.27 -21.06 -1.51
N ALA A 396 -23.20 -21.83 -2.08
CA ALA A 396 -22.98 -22.49 -3.36
C ALA A 396 -22.95 -21.52 -4.57
N GLY A 397 -23.77 -20.46 -4.53
CA GLY A 397 -23.81 -19.44 -5.58
C GLY A 397 -22.55 -18.59 -5.57
N ASP A 398 -22.20 -18.04 -4.41
CA ASP A 398 -20.98 -17.25 -4.26
C ASP A 398 -19.75 -18.06 -4.61
N ARG A 399 -19.63 -19.29 -4.08
CA ARG A 399 -18.49 -20.18 -4.37
C ARG A 399 -18.33 -20.45 -5.87
N ALA A 400 -19.41 -20.56 -6.62
CA ALA A 400 -19.33 -20.75 -8.08
C ALA A 400 -18.65 -19.55 -8.76
N GLU A 401 -18.99 -18.32 -8.38
CA GLU A 401 -18.34 -17.12 -8.90
C GLU A 401 -16.88 -17.02 -8.39
N LEU A 402 -16.67 -17.12 -7.07
CA LEU A 402 -15.38 -17.00 -6.37
C LEU A 402 -14.32 -18.00 -6.86
N SER A 403 -14.74 -19.18 -7.31
CA SER A 403 -13.82 -20.23 -7.79
C SER A 403 -13.66 -20.29 -9.30
N SER A 404 -14.46 -19.53 -10.05
CA SER A 404 -14.36 -19.47 -11.51
C SER A 404 -13.31 -18.46 -11.95
N ALA A 405 -12.66 -18.73 -13.09
CA ALA A 405 -11.70 -17.78 -13.67
C ALA A 405 -12.37 -16.45 -14.04
N GLU A 406 -13.60 -16.49 -14.56
CA GLU A 406 -14.36 -15.29 -14.93
C GLU A 406 -14.74 -14.45 -13.70
N GLY A 407 -15.25 -15.08 -12.64
CA GLY A 407 -15.60 -14.39 -11.41
C GLY A 407 -14.39 -13.78 -10.70
N GLN A 408 -13.26 -14.51 -10.65
CA GLN A 408 -12.00 -13.96 -10.12
C GLN A 408 -11.48 -12.78 -10.95
N GLN A 409 -11.66 -12.81 -12.27
CA GLN A 409 -11.33 -11.67 -13.14
C GLN A 409 -12.20 -10.45 -12.81
N LYS A 410 -13.52 -10.61 -12.71
CA LYS A 410 -14.45 -9.54 -12.33
C LYS A 410 -14.11 -8.95 -10.96
N ILE A 411 -13.83 -9.77 -9.96
CA ILE A 411 -13.48 -9.28 -8.62
C ILE A 411 -12.16 -8.51 -8.64
N GLY A 412 -11.13 -9.05 -9.30
CA GLY A 412 -9.83 -8.39 -9.37
C GLY A 412 -9.88 -7.05 -10.14
N SER A 413 -10.64 -6.98 -11.25
CA SER A 413 -10.86 -5.71 -11.95
C SER A 413 -11.69 -4.73 -11.12
N ALA A 414 -12.66 -5.20 -10.33
CA ALA A 414 -13.47 -4.33 -9.46
C ALA A 414 -12.60 -3.60 -8.43
N ILE A 415 -11.66 -4.31 -7.81
CA ILE A 415 -10.69 -3.72 -6.88
C ILE A 415 -9.85 -2.65 -7.61
N ALA A 416 -9.31 -2.97 -8.78
CA ALA A 416 -8.44 -2.05 -9.52
C ALA A 416 -9.17 -0.78 -9.97
N TYR A 417 -10.38 -0.91 -10.52
CA TYR A 417 -11.16 0.24 -10.99
C TYR A 417 -11.72 1.09 -9.83
N ALA A 418 -11.99 0.50 -8.66
CA ALA A 418 -12.30 1.26 -7.47
C ALA A 418 -11.13 2.16 -7.04
N VAL A 419 -9.89 1.63 -7.07
CA VAL A 419 -8.68 2.42 -6.79
C VAL A 419 -8.49 3.52 -7.83
N ARG A 420 -8.69 3.23 -9.13
CA ARG A 420 -8.69 4.27 -10.18
C ARG A 420 -9.66 5.38 -9.82
N GLN A 421 -10.90 5.02 -9.51
CA GLN A 421 -11.93 6.02 -9.22
C GLN A 421 -11.63 6.83 -7.96
N TYR A 422 -11.06 6.20 -6.93
CA TYR A 422 -10.69 6.87 -5.68
C TYR A 422 -9.68 8.01 -5.90
N TYR A 423 -8.66 7.80 -6.74
CA TYR A 423 -7.63 8.82 -6.96
C TYR A 423 -7.92 9.77 -8.12
N VAL A 424 -8.59 9.27 -9.16
CA VAL A 424 -8.63 9.92 -10.47
C VAL A 424 -10.05 10.36 -10.84
N GLY A 425 -11.05 9.92 -10.09
CA GLY A 425 -12.45 10.18 -10.41
C GLY A 425 -13.04 9.18 -11.43
N PRO A 426 -14.30 9.38 -11.83
CA PRO A 426 -15.09 8.41 -12.61
C PRO A 426 -14.50 7.98 -13.96
#